data_AF-A0A5E4IAG6-F1
#
_entry.id   AF-A0A5E4IAG6-F1
#
_cell.length_a   1.000
_cell.length_b   1.000
_cell.length_c   1.000
_cell.angle_alpha   90.00
_cell.angle_beta   90.00
_cell.angle_gamma   90.00
#
_symmetry.space_group_name_H-M   'P 1'
#
loop_
_entity.id
_entity.type
_entity.pdbx_description
1 polymer ?
#
loop_
_entity_poly.entity_id
_entity_poly.type
_entity_poly.pdbx_seq_one_letter_code
_entity_poly.pdbx_strand_id
1 'polypeptide(L)'
;MRKKLIIVLAFLLLIAGLLSGCTQNSNTELDHSEDINHIMGSWVNVTFSVNVSGVNQSFMRIYNFTGNLFNYSYFANIGSDRYYSFADGTYELKNGNLIVANATVVPAKKATFKYSFANNYQILTLTSESGESLVYNKFHNPS
;
A
#
# COMPACT_ATOMS: atom_id res chain seq x y z
N MET A 1 -52.24 7.17 39.59
CA MET A 1 -51.23 7.67 38.62
C MET A 1 -49.92 6.87 38.59
N ARG A 2 -49.55 6.11 39.63
CA ARG A 2 -48.28 5.35 39.69
C ARG A 2 -48.13 4.20 38.67
N LYS A 3 -49.24 3.59 38.22
CA LYS A 3 -49.21 2.44 37.29
C LYS A 3 -48.87 2.81 35.83
N LYS A 4 -49.12 4.05 35.41
CA LYS A 4 -48.81 4.51 34.03
C LYS A 4 -47.32 4.83 33.85
N LEU A 5 -46.61 5.17 34.93
CA LEU A 5 -45.19 5.54 34.90
C LEU A 5 -44.29 4.32 34.63
N ILE A 6 -44.66 3.16 35.17
CA ILE A 6 -43.90 1.90 35.02
C ILE A 6 -43.93 1.41 33.56
N ILE A 7 -45.07 1.57 32.90
CA ILE A 7 -45.25 1.14 31.49
C ILE A 7 -44.38 1.99 30.56
N VAL A 8 -44.28 3.30 30.82
CA VAL A 8 -43.43 4.20 30.03
C VAL A 8 -41.94 3.86 30.22
N LEU A 9 -41.51 3.56 31.45
CA LEU A 9 -40.12 3.16 31.72
C LEU A 9 -39.74 1.84 31.05
N ALA A 10 -40.64 0.85 31.08
CA ALA A 10 -40.43 -0.44 30.43
C ALA A 10 -40.35 -0.31 28.90
N PHE A 11 -41.16 0.57 28.30
CA PHE A 11 -41.16 0.82 26.86
C PHE A 11 -39.87 1.53 26.40
N LEU A 12 -39.34 2.46 27.21
CA LEU A 12 -38.05 3.11 26.96
C LEU A 12 -36.86 2.14 27.04
N LEU A 13 -36.87 1.21 28.00
CA LEU A 13 -35.85 0.15 28.10
C LEU A 13 -35.90 -0.82 26.93
N LEU A 14 -37.09 -1.11 26.40
CA LEU A 14 -37.26 -2.01 25.25
C LEU A 14 -36.75 -1.39 23.94
N ILE A 15 -36.92 -0.07 23.76
CA ILE A 15 -36.34 0.68 22.63
C ILE A 15 -34.82 0.75 22.73
N ALA A 16 -34.26 0.95 23.93
CA ALA A 16 -32.82 0.94 24.15
C ALA A 16 -32.20 -0.44 23.84
N GLY A 17 -32.91 -1.53 24.15
CA GLY A 17 -32.48 -2.90 23.82
C GLY A 17 -32.52 -3.23 22.31
N LEU A 18 -33.46 -2.65 21.57
CA LEU A 18 -33.55 -2.83 20.11
C LEU A 18 -32.48 -2.03 19.33
N LEU A 19 -32.00 -0.91 19.88
CA LEU A 19 -30.92 -0.12 19.29
C LEU A 19 -29.52 -0.68 19.60
N SER A 20 -29.36 -1.51 20.64
CA SER A 20 -28.10 -2.21 20.93
C SER A 20 -27.86 -3.45 20.05
N GLY A 21 -28.77 -3.75 19.12
CA GLY A 21 -28.76 -4.94 18.28
C GLY A 21 -28.01 -4.82 16.94
N CYS A 22 -27.09 -3.87 16.79
CA CYS A 22 -26.09 -3.97 15.73
C CYS A 22 -25.02 -4.95 16.19
N THR A 23 -25.20 -6.24 15.89
CA THR A 23 -24.05 -7.13 15.69
C THR A 23 -23.23 -6.54 14.57
N GLN A 24 -22.21 -5.74 14.91
CA GLN A 24 -21.09 -5.51 14.02
C GLN A 24 -20.47 -6.89 13.76
N ASN A 25 -20.87 -7.50 12.65
CA ASN A 25 -19.99 -8.42 11.96
C ASN A 25 -18.73 -7.59 11.68
N SER A 26 -17.69 -7.78 12.49
CA SER A 26 -16.37 -7.21 12.23
C SER A 26 -15.72 -7.98 11.08
N ASN A 27 -16.37 -7.98 9.92
CA ASN A 27 -15.59 -7.92 8.70
C ASN A 27 -15.12 -6.48 8.62
N THR A 28 -14.15 -6.15 9.47
CA THR A 28 -13.35 -4.95 9.34
C THR A 28 -12.57 -5.16 8.05
N GLU A 29 -13.21 -4.88 6.92
CA GLU A 29 -12.49 -4.53 5.72
C GLU A 29 -11.56 -3.40 6.19
N LEU A 30 -10.27 -3.70 6.28
CA LEU A 30 -9.27 -2.74 6.70
C LEU A 30 -9.43 -1.54 5.78
N ASP A 31 -9.92 -0.43 6.32
CA ASP A 31 -10.13 0.80 5.59
C ASP A 31 -8.75 1.37 5.24
N HIS A 32 -8.25 1.02 4.06
CA HIS A 32 -6.96 1.48 3.54
C HIS A 32 -7.05 2.85 2.87
N SER A 33 -8.11 3.61 3.10
CA SER A 33 -8.27 4.95 2.53
C SER A 33 -7.16 5.91 2.98
N GLU A 34 -6.67 5.76 4.21
CA GLU A 34 -5.53 6.54 4.72
C GLU A 34 -4.22 6.15 4.00
N ASP A 35 -3.95 4.84 3.86
CA ASP A 35 -2.76 4.32 3.19
C ASP A 35 -2.67 4.75 1.72
N ILE A 36 -3.81 4.94 1.04
CA ILE A 36 -3.85 5.43 -0.35
C ILE A 36 -3.18 6.79 -0.49
N ASN A 37 -3.35 7.68 0.49
CA ASN A 37 -2.77 9.03 0.45
C ASN A 37 -1.26 8.97 0.73
N HIS A 38 -0.83 8.00 1.54
CA HIS A 38 0.57 7.86 1.92
C HIS A 38 1.41 7.16 0.87
N ILE A 39 0.84 6.20 0.13
CA ILE A 39 1.56 5.48 -0.93
C ILE A 39 1.83 6.36 -2.16
N MET A 40 1.03 7.41 -2.39
CA MET A 40 1.25 8.32 -3.51
C MET A 40 2.63 8.99 -3.45
N GLY A 41 3.25 9.11 -4.62
CA GLY A 41 4.57 9.69 -4.83
C GLY A 41 5.61 8.67 -5.31
N SER A 42 6.86 9.13 -5.32
CA SER A 42 8.01 8.34 -5.79
C SER A 42 8.73 7.65 -4.63
N TRP A 43 9.07 6.39 -4.83
CA TRP A 43 9.69 5.50 -3.86
C TRP A 43 10.93 4.88 -4.47
N VAL A 44 12.07 5.13 -3.84
CA VAL A 44 13.38 4.75 -4.36
C VAL A 44 13.98 3.69 -3.47
N ASN A 45 14.30 2.55 -4.06
CA ASN A 45 15.17 1.56 -3.47
C ASN A 45 16.53 1.64 -4.16
N VAL A 46 17.54 2.02 -3.40
CA VAL A 46 18.94 1.95 -3.84
C VAL A 46 19.37 0.50 -3.65
N THR A 47 19.36 -0.25 -4.75
CA THR A 47 19.53 -1.69 -4.76
C THR A 47 21.01 -2.03 -5.00
N PHE A 48 21.57 -2.81 -4.09
CA PHE A 48 22.86 -3.51 -4.07
C PHE A 48 23.74 -3.58 -5.34
N SER A 49 25.06 -3.69 -5.13
CA SER A 49 26.04 -3.93 -6.19
C SER A 49 26.11 -5.42 -6.58
N VAL A 50 25.96 -5.73 -7.86
CA VAL A 50 26.18 -7.08 -8.42
C VAL A 50 27.48 -7.10 -9.19
N ASN A 51 28.37 -8.04 -8.90
CA ASN A 51 29.56 -8.24 -9.72
C ASN A 51 29.19 -9.02 -10.99
N VAL A 52 29.20 -8.35 -12.15
CA VAL A 52 29.00 -8.96 -13.45
C VAL A 52 30.32 -8.90 -14.20
N SER A 53 30.93 -10.06 -14.46
CA SER A 53 32.20 -10.17 -15.19
C SER A 53 33.34 -9.33 -14.60
N GLY A 54 33.43 -9.24 -13.27
CA GLY A 54 34.45 -8.45 -12.57
C GLY A 54 34.06 -7.01 -12.27
N VAL A 55 32.92 -6.52 -12.75
CA VAL A 55 32.45 -5.13 -12.57
C VAL A 55 31.27 -5.09 -11.61
N ASN A 56 31.41 -4.35 -10.51
CA ASN A 56 30.30 -4.08 -9.59
C ASN A 56 29.31 -3.12 -10.25
N GLN A 57 28.08 -3.58 -10.46
CA GLN A 57 26.98 -2.77 -10.98
C GLN A 57 25.98 -2.47 -9.87
N SER A 58 25.79 -1.19 -9.57
CA SER A 58 24.77 -0.75 -8.61
C SER A 58 23.46 -0.46 -9.33
N PHE A 59 22.35 -0.89 -8.76
CA PHE A 59 21.03 -0.70 -9.36
C PHE A 59 20.20 0.28 -8.52
N MET A 60 19.29 0.99 -9.18
CA MET A 60 18.28 1.78 -8.47
C MET A 60 16.92 1.40 -9.04
N ARG A 61 15.96 1.13 -8.15
CA ARG A 61 14.58 0.86 -8.53
C ARG A 61 13.71 2.00 -8.03
N ILE A 62 12.82 2.46 -8.89
CA ILE A 62 11.88 3.54 -8.59
C ILE A 62 10.48 3.05 -8.88
N TYR A 63 9.59 3.16 -7.89
CA TYR A 63 8.15 3.10 -8.09
C TYR A 63 7.57 4.51 -7.97
N ASN A 64 6.69 4.90 -8.87
CA ASN A 64 5.94 6.14 -8.77
C ASN A 64 4.45 5.83 -8.82
N PHE A 65 3.70 6.23 -7.78
CA PHE A 65 2.27 6.00 -7.66
C PHE A 65 1.51 7.33 -7.77
N THR A 66 0.61 7.44 -8.75
CA THR A 66 -0.20 8.64 -9.00
C THR A 66 -1.64 8.25 -9.30
N GLY A 67 -2.57 8.62 -8.42
CA GLY A 67 -3.98 8.25 -8.57
C GLY A 67 -4.16 6.73 -8.52
N ASN A 68 -4.62 6.11 -9.61
CA ASN A 68 -4.70 4.66 -9.76
C ASN A 68 -3.60 4.08 -10.66
N LEU A 69 -2.63 4.89 -11.08
CA LEU A 69 -1.56 4.52 -11.99
C LEU A 69 -0.26 4.32 -11.23
N PHE A 70 0.57 3.40 -11.72
CA PHE A 70 1.95 3.30 -11.26
C PHE A 70 2.92 3.24 -12.45
N ASN A 71 4.12 3.76 -12.23
CA ASN A 71 5.28 3.56 -13.10
C ASN A 71 6.38 2.84 -12.31
N TYR A 72 7.06 1.91 -12.96
CA TYR A 72 8.27 1.25 -12.47
C TYR A 72 9.43 1.45 -13.42
N SER A 73 10.54 1.92 -12.86
CA SER A 73 11.78 2.19 -13.56
C SER A 73 12.97 1.60 -12.82
N TYR A 74 14.00 1.17 -13.55
CA TYR A 74 15.29 0.87 -12.96
C TYR A 74 16.46 1.49 -13.72
N PHE A 75 17.48 1.88 -12.96
CA PHE A 75 18.74 2.37 -13.47
C PHE A 75 19.80 1.31 -13.19
N ALA A 76 20.52 0.88 -14.24
CA ALA A 76 21.71 0.07 -14.09
C ALA A 76 22.92 0.99 -14.05
N ASN A 77 23.85 0.76 -13.11
CA ASN A 77 24.98 1.65 -12.81
C ASN A 77 24.53 3.07 -12.47
N ILE A 78 24.28 3.34 -11.19
CA ILE A 78 24.10 4.70 -10.69
C ILE A 78 25.29 5.56 -11.15
N GLY A 79 25.03 6.52 -12.06
CA GLY A 79 26.06 7.33 -12.74
C GLY A 79 26.24 7.03 -14.25
N SER A 80 25.50 6.07 -14.80
CA SER A 80 25.42 5.86 -16.25
C SER A 80 24.09 6.39 -16.81
N ASP A 81 24.10 6.78 -18.09
CA ASP A 81 22.90 7.24 -18.80
C ASP A 81 21.95 6.08 -19.19
N ARG A 82 22.21 4.86 -18.71
CA ARG A 82 21.39 3.68 -19.02
C ARG A 82 20.17 3.62 -18.11
N TYR A 83 19.19 4.44 -18.48
CA TYR A 83 17.84 4.40 -17.95
C TYR A 83 17.02 3.35 -18.66
N TYR A 84 16.25 2.60 -17.90
CA TYR A 84 15.26 1.74 -18.47
C TYR A 84 13.93 1.85 -17.69
N SER A 85 12.94 2.46 -18.32
CA SER A 85 11.53 2.43 -17.87
C SER A 85 10.88 1.17 -18.42
N PHE A 86 10.23 0.39 -17.57
CA PHE A 86 9.68 -0.89 -18.02
C PHE A 86 8.19 -1.04 -17.80
N ALA A 87 7.55 -0.39 -16.84
CA ALA A 87 6.17 -0.75 -16.58
C ALA A 87 5.34 0.44 -16.17
N ASP A 88 4.39 0.78 -17.03
CA ASP A 88 3.20 1.54 -16.67
C ASP A 88 2.06 0.57 -16.47
N GLY A 89 1.28 0.79 -15.42
CA GLY A 89 0.10 -0.02 -15.12
C GLY A 89 -0.79 0.64 -14.08
N THR A 90 -1.69 -0.16 -13.52
CA THR A 90 -2.61 0.28 -12.46
C THR A 90 -2.26 -0.38 -11.15
N TYR A 91 -2.58 0.28 -10.03
CA TYR A 91 -2.44 -0.31 -8.71
C TYR A 91 -3.69 -0.12 -7.85
N GLU A 92 -3.86 -0.98 -6.85
CA GLU A 92 -4.84 -0.85 -5.79
C GLU A 92 -4.28 -1.34 -4.45
N LEU A 93 -4.77 -0.78 -3.34
CA LEU A 93 -4.52 -1.29 -2.00
C LEU A 93 -5.74 -2.04 -1.51
N LYS A 94 -5.59 -3.33 -1.19
CA LYS A 94 -6.69 -4.18 -0.75
C LYS A 94 -6.22 -5.22 0.25
N ASN A 95 -6.88 -5.26 1.41
CA ASN A 95 -6.65 -6.26 2.46
C ASN A 95 -5.16 -6.36 2.88
N GLY A 96 -4.48 -5.23 3.04
CA GLY A 96 -3.06 -5.14 3.41
C GLY A 96 -2.09 -5.47 2.28
N ASN A 97 -2.58 -5.55 1.04
CA ASN A 97 -1.76 -5.83 -0.13
C ASN A 97 -1.79 -4.67 -1.13
N LEU A 98 -0.63 -4.43 -1.74
CA LEU A 98 -0.47 -3.65 -2.95
C LEU A 98 -0.59 -4.62 -4.13
N ILE A 99 -1.61 -4.41 -4.95
CA ILE A 99 -1.83 -5.19 -6.17
C ILE A 99 -1.49 -4.28 -7.35
N VAL A 100 -0.49 -4.66 -8.13
CA VAL A 100 -0.15 -4.01 -9.40
C VAL A 100 -0.67 -4.87 -10.55
N ALA A 101 -1.24 -4.24 -11.57
CA ALA A 101 -1.84 -4.91 -12.72
C ALA A 101 -1.62 -4.13 -14.01
N ASN A 102 -1.81 -4.80 -15.14
CA ASN A 102 -1.71 -4.21 -16.48
C ASN A 102 -0.33 -3.59 -16.80
N ALA A 103 0.72 -4.05 -16.12
CA ALA A 103 2.08 -3.59 -16.38
C ALA A 103 2.50 -3.94 -17.81
N THR A 104 3.06 -2.98 -18.52
CA THR A 104 3.49 -3.13 -19.92
C THR A 104 4.64 -4.13 -20.09
N VAL A 105 5.44 -4.36 -19.03
CA VAL A 105 6.58 -5.30 -19.05
C VAL A 105 6.69 -6.06 -17.71
N VAL A 106 7.31 -7.24 -17.79
CA VAL A 106 7.60 -8.20 -16.70
C VAL A 106 8.41 -7.52 -15.57
N PRO A 107 8.13 -7.78 -14.28
CA PRO A 107 7.76 -9.08 -13.72
C PRO A 107 6.32 -9.55 -13.93
N ALA A 108 5.30 -8.70 -14.07
CA ALA A 108 3.96 -9.26 -14.15
C ALA A 108 2.88 -8.38 -14.76
N LYS A 109 2.08 -9.01 -15.63
CA LYS A 109 0.70 -8.59 -15.96
C LYS A 109 -0.14 -8.32 -14.70
N LYS A 110 0.18 -9.00 -13.58
CA LYS A 110 -0.36 -8.75 -12.24
C LYS A 110 0.59 -9.29 -11.15
N ALA A 111 0.94 -8.48 -10.15
CA ALA A 111 1.70 -8.91 -8.97
C ALA A 111 1.05 -8.38 -7.68
N THR A 112 1.21 -9.12 -6.60
CA THR A 112 0.69 -8.78 -5.27
C THR A 112 1.83 -8.72 -4.27
N PHE A 113 1.85 -7.68 -3.45
CA PHE A 113 2.83 -7.50 -2.38
C PHE A 113 2.12 -7.21 -1.08
N LYS A 114 2.57 -7.79 0.03
CA LYS A 114 2.27 -7.20 1.34
C LYS A 114 3.03 -5.89 1.45
N TYR A 115 2.40 -4.84 1.94
CA TYR A 115 3.06 -3.55 2.15
C TYR A 115 3.03 -3.15 3.62
N SER A 116 4.03 -2.36 4.03
CA SER A 116 4.04 -1.68 5.32
C SER A 116 4.76 -0.34 5.22
N PHE A 117 4.31 0.62 6.02
CA PHE A 117 4.95 1.92 6.17
C PHE A 117 5.70 2.00 7.48
N ALA A 118 6.82 2.70 7.47
CA ALA A 118 7.60 3.03 8.67
C ALA A 118 8.14 4.47 8.59
N ASN A 119 8.65 4.96 9.71
CA ASN A 119 9.25 6.30 9.83
C ASN A 119 8.33 7.40 9.29
N ASN A 120 7.10 7.50 9.81
CA ASN A 120 6.10 8.49 9.36
C ASN A 120 5.89 8.50 7.84
N TYR A 121 5.68 7.32 7.25
CA TYR A 121 5.46 7.13 5.81
C TYR A 121 6.64 7.58 4.93
N GLN A 122 7.85 7.59 5.48
CA GLN A 122 9.08 7.84 4.70
C GLN A 122 9.70 6.55 4.19
N ILE A 123 9.32 5.40 4.75
CA ILE A 123 9.82 4.09 4.35
C ILE A 123 8.64 3.21 3.96
N LEU A 124 8.71 2.60 2.77
CA LEU A 124 7.77 1.59 2.27
C LEU A 124 8.52 0.28 2.14
N THR A 125 8.00 -0.79 2.75
CA THR A 125 8.49 -2.14 2.53
C THR A 125 7.48 -2.91 1.69
N LEU A 126 7.93 -3.49 0.58
CA LEU A 126 7.14 -4.39 -0.25
C LEU A 126 7.67 -5.81 -0.09
N THR A 127 6.79 -6.73 0.31
CA THR A 127 7.14 -8.15 0.49
C THR A 127 6.39 -8.99 -0.53
N SER A 128 7.13 -9.72 -1.36
CA SER A 128 6.57 -10.63 -2.36
C SER A 128 5.88 -11.84 -1.71
N GLU A 129 5.13 -12.59 -2.50
CA GLU A 129 4.56 -13.87 -2.07
C GLU A 129 5.62 -14.91 -1.68
N SER A 130 6.84 -14.81 -2.22
CA SER A 130 7.99 -15.64 -1.83
C SER A 130 8.62 -15.25 -0.50
N GLY A 131 8.18 -14.13 0.10
CA GLY A 131 8.71 -13.61 1.37
C GLY A 131 9.94 -12.72 1.22
N GLU A 132 10.36 -12.40 0.00
CA GLU A 132 11.45 -11.44 -0.24
C GLU A 132 10.93 -10.01 -0.03
N SER A 133 11.62 -9.25 0.82
CA SER A 133 11.26 -7.86 1.11
C SER A 133 12.24 -6.87 0.47
N LEU A 134 11.70 -5.81 -0.10
CA LEU A 134 12.45 -4.66 -0.60
C LEU A 134 12.01 -3.40 0.12
N VAL A 135 12.98 -2.57 0.52
CA VAL A 135 12.75 -1.37 1.31
C VAL A 135 12.99 -0.13 0.46
N TYR A 136 12.01 0.75 0.36
CA TYR A 136 12.03 1.95 -0.44
C TYR A 136 11.94 3.17 0.47
N ASN A 137 12.71 4.21 0.14
CA ASN A 137 12.60 5.51 0.78
C ASN A 137 11.74 6.43 -0.08
N LYS A 138 10.90 7.24 0.55
CA LYS A 138 10.09 8.24 -0.15
C LYS A 138 11.00 9.32 -0.71
N PHE A 139 10.98 9.49 -2.03
CA PHE A 139 11.76 10.53 -2.68
C PHE A 139 11.01 11.85 -2.57
N HIS A 140 11.53 12.75 -1.73
CA HIS A 140 11.11 14.13 -1.72
C HIS A 140 11.79 14.83 -2.90
N ASN A 141 10.99 15.24 -3.90
CA ASN A 141 11.48 16.22 -4.86
C ASN A 141 11.62 17.54 -4.09
N PRO A 142 12.84 18.09 -3.89
CA PRO A 142 12.96 19.42 -3.32
C PRO A 142 12.25 20.38 -4.29
N SER A 143 11.24 21.07 -3.77
CA SER A 143 10.54 22.13 -4.48
C SER A 143 11.42 23.38 -4.56
#